data_AF-A0A1G8LIY2-F1
#
_entry.id   AF-A0A1G8LIY2-F1
#
_cell.length_a   1.000
_cell.length_b   1.000
_cell.length_c   1.000
_cell.angle_alpha   90.00
_cell.angle_beta   90.00
_cell.angle_gamma   90.00
#
_symmetry.space_group_name_H-M   'P 1'
#
loop_
_entity.id
_entity.type
_entity.pdbx_description
1 polymer ?
#
loop_
_entity_poly.entity_id
_entity_poly.type
_entity_poly.pdbx_seq_one_letter_code
_entity_poly.pdbx_strand_id
1 'polypeptide(L)'
;MKMLEVQYTVDHLEKEELERAMKDAVRSYKSHKGTAILVYKRFLQYLIEVHQCSIEVSFPEVEVWNTFERQMYLAKELQGGDLNIEDLSERLWVSTRTLEEDLKKLRGLDEDPIQILGRKFEIRDMERKNGKVLLSSTVHPFFLTWNLTQVIAALKGLQMMMENPLMKAYAQKSAEDLWMQLSSYGKNRILQVSKELFQEDTAFYEALASSESDVFLEEKRFKTTDGPSVLMDCLKNEKSFYMEYLEEDGSAVFLEDCLCIPGTYEGSLLKIEYKEGVRTVFFDRVLRSAYTKEELY
;
A
#
# COMPACT_ATOMS: atom_id res chain seq x y z
N MET A 1 60.66 14.42 16.75
CA MET A 1 59.47 13.78 16.15
C MET A 1 58.98 14.72 15.04
N LYS A 2 59.47 14.53 13.80
CA LYS A 2 59.03 15.32 12.65
C LYS A 2 57.66 14.80 12.25
N MET A 3 56.62 15.61 12.43
CA MET A 3 55.31 15.32 11.84
C MET A 3 55.48 15.42 10.32
N LEU A 4 55.17 14.33 9.63
CA LEU A 4 54.96 14.31 8.20
C LEU A 4 53.68 15.10 7.91
N GLU A 5 53.81 16.41 7.65
CA GLU A 5 52.82 17.14 6.87
C GLU A 5 52.92 16.62 5.43
N VAL A 6 52.24 15.50 5.17
CA VAL A 6 51.90 15.16 3.80
C VAL A 6 50.75 16.10 3.43
N GLN A 7 51.07 17.17 2.72
CA GLN A 7 50.07 17.94 1.98
C GLN A 7 49.55 17.02 0.87
N TYR A 8 48.37 16.45 1.08
CA TYR A 8 47.60 15.84 0.00
C TYR A 8 47.05 17.00 -0.85
N THR A 9 47.72 17.35 -1.95
CA THR A 9 47.13 18.15 -3.01
C THR A 9 46.11 17.27 -3.73
N VAL A 10 44.85 17.37 -3.32
CA VAL A 10 43.72 16.85 -4.10
C VAL A 10 43.49 17.86 -5.22
N ASP A 11 44.11 17.64 -6.37
CA ASP A 11 44.10 18.63 -7.45
C ASP A 11 42.68 18.92 -7.95
N HIS A 12 41.77 17.95 -7.94
CA HIS A 12 40.34 18.14 -8.17
C HIS A 12 39.52 17.08 -7.41
N LEU A 13 38.51 17.51 -6.65
CA LEU A 13 37.56 16.61 -5.98
C LEU A 13 36.24 16.67 -6.76
N GLU A 14 36.00 15.69 -7.63
CA GLU A 14 34.77 15.63 -8.40
C GLU A 14 33.62 15.11 -7.53
N LYS A 15 32.50 15.85 -7.53
CA LYS A 15 31.27 15.52 -6.77
C LYS A 15 30.83 14.07 -7.03
N GLU A 16 30.78 13.68 -8.29
CA GLU A 16 30.28 12.38 -8.74
C GLU A 16 31.19 11.22 -8.30
N GLU A 17 32.51 11.43 -8.33
CA GLU A 17 33.48 10.44 -7.86
C GLU A 17 33.40 10.27 -6.34
N LEU A 18 33.27 11.38 -5.60
CA LEU A 18 33.12 11.32 -4.16
C LEU A 18 31.82 10.63 -3.76
N GLU A 19 30.69 10.98 -4.39
CA GLU A 19 29.40 10.33 -4.13
C GLU A 19 29.47 8.83 -4.46
N ARG A 20 30.08 8.45 -5.59
CA ARG A 20 30.27 7.04 -5.97
C ARG A 20 31.13 6.31 -4.94
N ALA A 21 32.25 6.89 -4.51
CA ALA A 21 33.12 6.30 -3.50
C ALA A 21 32.42 6.11 -2.15
N MET A 22 31.60 7.09 -1.73
CA MET A 22 30.76 6.96 -0.54
C MET A 22 29.75 5.83 -0.67
N LYS A 23 29.03 5.74 -1.80
CA LYS A 23 28.06 4.67 -2.10
C LYS A 23 28.72 3.29 -2.05
N ASP A 24 29.84 3.11 -2.74
CA ASP A 24 30.56 1.83 -2.81
C ASP A 24 31.11 1.41 -1.44
N ALA A 25 31.65 2.37 -0.68
CA ALA A 25 32.07 2.13 0.69
C ALA A 25 30.88 1.67 1.54
N VAL A 26 29.77 2.42 1.58
CA VAL A 26 28.55 2.04 2.34
C VAL A 26 28.02 0.67 1.90
N ARG A 27 28.01 0.37 0.60
CA ARG A 27 27.59 -0.94 0.06
C ARG A 27 28.44 -2.08 0.61
N SER A 28 29.75 -1.89 0.73
CA SER A 28 30.70 -2.90 1.22
C SER A 28 30.56 -3.23 2.71
N TYR A 29 30.04 -2.32 3.54
CA TYR A 29 29.81 -2.58 4.96
C TYR A 29 28.77 -3.68 5.16
N LYS A 30 29.16 -4.76 5.87
CA LYS A 30 28.25 -5.85 6.27
C LYS A 30 27.33 -5.45 7.42
N SER A 31 27.81 -4.61 8.33
CA SER A 31 27.09 -4.08 9.48
C SER A 31 27.36 -2.59 9.64
N HIS A 32 26.51 -1.88 10.40
CA HIS A 32 26.69 -0.47 10.74
C HIS A 32 26.72 0.52 9.55
N LYS A 33 26.01 0.21 8.45
CA LYS A 33 25.83 1.14 7.31
C LYS A 33 25.36 2.53 7.76
N GLY A 34 24.51 2.60 8.78
CA GLY A 34 24.06 3.88 9.36
C GLY A 34 25.17 4.70 10.00
N THR A 35 26.11 4.05 10.68
CA THR A 35 27.29 4.72 11.22
C THR A 35 28.15 5.28 10.09
N ALA A 36 28.37 4.52 9.01
CA ALA A 36 29.13 5.00 7.85
C ALA A 36 28.46 6.23 7.20
N ILE A 37 27.14 6.17 6.98
CA ILE A 37 26.37 7.31 6.46
C ILE A 37 26.48 8.53 7.39
N LEU A 38 26.37 8.34 8.71
CA LEU A 38 26.52 9.41 9.69
C LEU A 38 27.92 10.04 9.64
N VAL A 39 28.96 9.22 9.51
CA VAL A 39 30.34 9.70 9.37
C VAL A 39 30.49 10.54 8.09
N TYR A 40 29.94 10.10 6.96
CA TYR A 40 29.99 10.88 5.72
C TYR A 40 29.23 12.20 5.83
N LYS A 41 28.04 12.21 6.44
CA LYS A 41 27.30 13.46 6.71
C LYS A 41 28.12 14.44 7.56
N ARG A 42 28.77 13.95 8.62
CA ARG A 42 29.66 14.76 9.48
C ARG A 42 30.90 15.25 8.73
N PHE A 43 31.47 14.42 7.87
CA PHE A 43 32.60 14.78 7.04
C PHE A 43 32.25 15.90 6.06
N LEU A 44 31.11 15.79 5.35
CA LEU A 44 30.63 16.85 4.45
C LEU A 44 30.35 18.15 5.21
N GLN A 45 29.75 18.07 6.41
CA GLN A 45 29.55 19.24 7.26
C GLN A 45 30.88 19.90 7.66
N TYR A 46 31.89 19.10 8.00
CA TYR A 46 33.23 19.60 8.31
C TYR A 46 33.88 20.31 7.11
N LEU A 47 33.73 19.77 5.89
CA LEU A 47 34.22 20.42 4.67
C LEU A 47 33.56 21.79 4.44
N ILE A 48 32.27 21.90 4.73
CA ILE A 48 31.55 23.17 4.63
C ILE A 48 32.06 24.17 5.67
N GLU A 49 32.15 23.76 6.93
CA GLU A 49 32.47 24.66 8.05
C GLU A 49 33.93 25.12 8.07
N VAL A 50 34.86 24.20 7.81
CA VAL A 50 36.31 24.44 7.98
C VAL A 50 36.98 24.80 6.66
N HIS A 51 36.52 24.20 5.56
CA HIS A 51 37.14 24.36 4.25
C HIS A 51 36.30 25.19 3.27
N GLN A 52 35.12 25.68 3.68
CA GLN A 52 34.19 26.44 2.82
C GLN A 52 33.85 25.72 1.51
N CYS A 53 33.91 24.39 1.53
CA CYS A 53 33.68 23.53 0.38
C CYS A 53 32.32 22.84 0.55
N SER A 54 31.37 23.17 -0.33
CA SER A 54 30.05 22.54 -0.35
C SER A 54 29.99 21.47 -1.42
N ILE A 55 29.65 20.25 -1.01
CA ILE A 55 29.42 19.12 -1.90
C ILE A 55 28.07 18.54 -1.55
N GLU A 56 27.13 18.65 -2.48
CA GLU A 56 25.80 18.08 -2.31
C GLU A 56 25.85 16.57 -2.60
N VAL A 57 25.37 15.76 -1.67
CA VAL A 57 25.28 14.31 -1.83
C VAL A 57 23.87 13.86 -1.50
N SER A 58 23.26 13.06 -2.38
CA SER A 58 21.92 12.51 -2.17
C SER A 58 21.99 11.24 -1.32
N PHE A 59 21.86 11.40 -0.01
CA PHE A 59 21.78 10.27 0.92
C PHE A 59 20.44 9.53 0.81
N PRO A 60 20.39 8.24 1.20
CA PRO A 60 19.13 7.50 1.25
C PRO A 60 18.09 8.17 2.17
N GLU A 61 16.82 8.10 1.75
CA GLU A 61 15.68 8.72 2.45
C GLU A 61 15.22 7.94 3.69
N VAL A 62 15.60 6.66 3.79
CA VAL A 62 15.23 5.75 4.89
C VAL A 62 16.47 5.19 5.56
N GLU A 63 16.30 4.60 6.74
CA GLU A 63 17.38 3.89 7.41
C GLU A 63 17.66 2.57 6.68
N VAL A 64 18.54 2.61 5.67
CA VAL A 64 18.79 1.46 4.78
C VAL A 64 19.36 0.23 5.48
N TRP A 65 19.81 0.36 6.73
CA TRP A 65 20.21 -0.76 7.59
C TRP A 65 19.03 -1.41 8.32
N ASN A 66 17.93 -0.70 8.50
CA ASN A 66 16.69 -1.25 9.02
C ASN A 66 15.97 -2.00 7.90
N THR A 67 16.03 -3.34 7.97
CA THR A 67 15.42 -4.21 6.96
C THR A 67 13.92 -4.00 6.81
N PHE A 68 13.20 -3.75 7.91
CA PHE A 68 11.76 -3.53 7.85
C PHE A 68 11.42 -2.22 7.12
N GLU A 69 12.08 -1.11 7.47
CA GLU A 69 11.89 0.18 6.79
C GLU A 69 12.22 0.08 5.30
N ARG A 70 13.33 -0.58 4.97
CA ARG A 70 13.73 -0.80 3.58
C ARG A 70 12.68 -1.62 2.81
N GLN A 71 12.14 -2.68 3.40
CA GLN A 71 11.08 -3.49 2.79
C GLN A 71 9.78 -2.69 2.59
N MET A 72 9.38 -1.87 3.56
CA MET A 72 8.20 -1.01 3.44
C MET A 72 8.40 0.10 2.41
N TYR A 73 9.62 0.65 2.31
CA TYR A 73 9.98 1.58 1.24
C TYR A 73 9.85 0.92 -0.14
N LEU A 74 10.35 -0.31 -0.31
CA LEU A 74 10.18 -1.06 -1.56
C LEU A 74 8.71 -1.33 -1.88
N ALA A 75 7.91 -1.76 -0.90
CA ALA A 75 6.48 -1.99 -1.08
C ALA A 75 5.72 -0.72 -1.52
N LYS A 76 6.16 0.46 -1.05
CA LYS A 76 5.63 1.76 -1.45
C LYS A 76 6.07 2.17 -2.86
N GLU A 77 7.36 2.14 -3.15
CA GLU A 77 7.92 2.70 -4.39
C GLU A 77 7.66 1.82 -5.63
N LEU A 78 7.49 0.51 -5.45
CA LEU A 78 7.25 -0.42 -6.57
C LEU A 78 5.83 -0.36 -7.12
N GLN A 79 4.92 0.36 -6.48
CA GLN A 79 3.54 0.51 -6.95
C GLN A 79 3.45 1.27 -8.28
N GLY A 80 4.37 2.22 -8.53
CA GLY A 80 4.35 3.06 -9.72
C GLY A 80 4.89 2.41 -10.99
N GLY A 81 5.58 1.26 -10.89
CA GLY A 81 6.16 0.55 -12.05
C GLY A 81 7.28 1.30 -12.80
N ASP A 82 7.73 2.45 -12.28
CA ASP A 82 8.71 3.30 -12.94
C ASP A 82 10.16 2.96 -12.59
N LEU A 83 10.38 2.31 -11.44
CA LEU A 83 11.71 1.98 -10.93
C LEU A 83 12.08 0.53 -11.23
N ASN A 84 13.30 0.32 -11.70
CA ASN A 84 13.93 -1.00 -11.74
C ASN A 84 14.78 -1.23 -10.46
N ILE A 85 15.34 -2.43 -10.34
CA ILE A 85 16.15 -2.82 -9.17
C ILE A 85 17.44 -1.99 -9.08
N GLU A 86 18.01 -1.63 -10.22
CA GLU A 86 19.22 -0.83 -10.32
C GLU A 86 18.99 0.61 -9.80
N ASP A 87 17.85 1.22 -10.15
CA ASP A 87 17.43 2.55 -9.67
C ASP A 87 17.28 2.54 -8.14
N LEU A 88 16.62 1.51 -7.61
CA LEU A 88 16.44 1.32 -6.16
C LEU A 88 17.77 1.07 -5.45
N SER A 89 18.67 0.31 -6.06
CA SER A 89 20.03 0.06 -5.55
C SER A 89 20.84 1.36 -5.46
N GLU A 90 20.72 2.23 -6.46
CA GLU A 90 21.37 3.55 -6.47
C GLU A 90 20.77 4.52 -5.44
N ARG A 91 19.45 4.52 -5.25
CA ARG A 91 18.78 5.38 -4.25
C ARG A 91 19.06 4.94 -2.81
N LEU A 92 19.04 3.63 -2.55
CA LEU A 92 19.15 3.07 -1.20
C LEU A 92 20.58 2.69 -0.81
N TRP A 93 21.56 2.85 -1.70
CA TRP A 93 22.97 2.52 -1.42
C TRP A 93 23.16 1.09 -0.90
N VAL A 94 22.31 0.16 -1.38
CA VAL A 94 22.36 -1.27 -1.09
C VAL A 94 22.64 -2.04 -2.35
N SER A 95 23.10 -3.28 -2.22
CA SER A 95 23.34 -4.13 -3.39
C SER A 95 22.02 -4.61 -3.99
N THR A 96 21.98 -4.81 -5.30
CA THR A 96 20.84 -5.44 -5.99
C THR A 96 20.49 -6.79 -5.38
N ARG A 97 21.48 -7.59 -4.97
CA ARG A 97 21.27 -8.86 -4.25
C ARG A 97 20.46 -8.68 -2.95
N THR A 98 20.75 -7.65 -2.16
CA THR A 98 19.99 -7.35 -0.93
C THR A 98 18.54 -7.01 -1.26
N LEU A 99 18.31 -6.23 -2.31
CA LEU A 99 16.96 -5.89 -2.76
C LEU A 99 16.19 -7.12 -3.26
N GLU A 100 16.86 -8.05 -3.95
CA GLU A 100 16.27 -9.31 -4.36
C GLU A 100 15.82 -10.19 -3.17
N GLU A 101 16.63 -10.24 -2.11
CA GLU A 101 16.26 -10.93 -0.87
C GLU A 101 15.04 -10.26 -0.19
N ASP A 102 15.00 -8.93 -0.15
CA ASP A 102 13.85 -8.19 0.39
C ASP A 102 12.58 -8.43 -0.44
N LEU A 103 12.69 -8.49 -1.77
CA LEU A 103 11.56 -8.78 -2.66
C LEU A 103 11.06 -10.21 -2.51
N LYS A 104 11.96 -11.17 -2.30
CA LYS A 104 11.59 -12.55 -2.00
C LYS A 104 10.76 -12.64 -0.72
N LYS A 105 11.13 -11.89 0.32
CA LYS A 105 10.37 -11.79 1.58
C LYS A 105 9.01 -11.12 1.39
N LEU A 106 8.95 -10.02 0.65
CA LEU A 106 7.70 -9.34 0.29
C LEU A 106 6.73 -10.25 -0.47
N ARG A 107 7.24 -11.20 -1.26
CA ARG A 107 6.44 -12.21 -1.97
C ARG A 107 6.01 -13.40 -1.10
N GLY A 108 6.39 -13.44 0.18
CA GLY A 108 6.14 -14.59 1.05
C GLY A 108 6.89 -15.87 0.63
N LEU A 109 7.93 -15.76 -0.21
CA LEU A 109 8.74 -16.89 -0.68
C LEU A 109 9.89 -17.24 0.27
N ASP A 110 9.83 -16.73 1.50
CA ASP A 110 10.83 -16.92 2.55
C ASP A 110 10.23 -17.71 3.71
N GLU A 111 11.07 -18.45 4.45
CA GLU A 111 10.63 -19.23 5.61
C GLU A 111 10.23 -18.33 6.79
N ASP A 112 10.74 -17.10 6.80
CA ASP A 112 10.43 -16.05 7.78
C ASP A 112 9.72 -14.87 7.09
N PRO A 113 8.39 -14.97 6.84
CA PRO A 113 7.64 -13.92 6.16
C PRO A 113 7.53 -12.66 7.02
N ILE A 114 7.43 -11.51 6.37
CA ILE A 114 7.22 -10.23 7.07
C ILE A 114 5.89 -10.31 7.83
N GLN A 115 5.95 -10.05 9.13
CA GLN A 115 4.76 -9.98 9.98
C GLN A 115 4.58 -8.59 10.57
N ILE A 116 3.36 -8.07 10.48
CA ILE A 116 2.97 -6.78 11.03
C ILE A 116 1.75 -6.99 11.90
N LEU A 117 1.89 -6.70 13.20
CA LEU A 117 0.81 -6.83 14.19
C LEU A 117 0.09 -8.20 14.11
N GLY A 118 0.88 -9.27 13.95
CA GLY A 118 0.39 -10.65 13.88
C GLY A 118 -0.07 -11.11 12.50
N ARG A 119 -0.01 -10.25 11.47
CA ARG A 119 -0.42 -10.59 10.10
C ARG A 119 0.73 -10.76 9.16
N LYS A 120 0.63 -11.73 8.26
CA LYS A 120 1.60 -11.90 7.19
C LYS A 120 1.39 -10.82 6.13
N PHE A 121 2.47 -10.11 5.82
CA PHE A 121 2.51 -9.15 4.73
C PHE A 121 3.10 -9.83 3.50
N GLU A 122 2.24 -10.15 2.55
CA GLU A 122 2.58 -10.93 1.36
C GLU A 122 1.96 -10.28 0.12
N ILE A 123 2.79 -10.07 -0.90
CA ILE A 123 2.41 -9.53 -2.21
C ILE A 123 2.63 -10.63 -3.26
N ARG A 124 1.59 -11.43 -3.52
CA ARG A 124 1.68 -12.65 -4.32
C ARG A 124 1.92 -12.39 -5.80
N ASP A 125 1.18 -11.45 -6.37
CA ASP A 125 1.19 -11.17 -7.79
C ASP A 125 2.18 -10.05 -8.14
N MET A 126 3.47 -10.41 -8.09
CA MET A 126 4.58 -9.55 -8.49
C MET A 126 5.24 -10.07 -9.77
N GLU A 127 4.94 -9.44 -10.89
CA GLU A 127 5.49 -9.80 -12.20
C GLU A 127 6.81 -9.09 -12.51
N ARG A 128 7.65 -9.73 -13.33
CA ARG A 128 8.86 -9.10 -13.89
C ARG A 128 8.70 -8.93 -15.38
N LYS A 129 8.86 -7.70 -15.86
CA LYS A 129 8.87 -7.39 -17.29
C LYS A 129 9.97 -6.37 -17.59
N ASN A 130 10.92 -6.74 -18.44
CA ASN A 130 12.04 -5.88 -18.86
C ASN A 130 12.83 -5.27 -17.67
N GLY A 131 13.11 -6.06 -16.63
CA GLY A 131 13.82 -5.59 -15.43
C GLY A 131 12.99 -4.77 -14.45
N LYS A 132 11.74 -4.41 -14.81
CA LYS A 132 10.78 -3.77 -13.92
C LYS A 132 10.02 -4.80 -13.11
N VAL A 133 9.71 -4.43 -11.88
CA VAL A 133 8.82 -5.18 -10.98
C VAL A 133 7.45 -4.51 -11.03
N LEU A 134 6.43 -5.27 -11.40
CA LEU A 134 5.05 -4.79 -11.51
C LEU A 134 4.19 -5.51 -10.46
N LEU A 135 3.35 -4.76 -9.75
CA LEU A 135 2.36 -5.32 -8.83
C LEU A 135 1.00 -5.40 -9.55
N SER A 136 0.28 -6.52 -9.41
CA SER A 136 -1.09 -6.63 -9.98
C SER A 136 -2.13 -5.75 -9.26
N SER A 137 -1.81 -5.34 -8.02
CA SER A 137 -2.59 -4.44 -7.18
C SER A 137 -1.66 -3.50 -6.43
N THR A 138 -2.07 -2.23 -6.26
CA THR A 138 -1.31 -1.23 -5.50
C THR A 138 -1.37 -1.54 -4.01
N VAL A 139 -0.29 -2.08 -3.45
CA VAL A 139 -0.23 -2.47 -2.04
C VAL A 139 0.17 -1.29 -1.17
N HIS A 140 -0.79 -0.61 -0.55
CA HIS A 140 -0.51 0.51 0.36
C HIS A 140 -0.46 0.08 1.83
N PRO A 141 0.72 0.02 2.46
CA PRO A 141 0.80 -0.24 3.89
C PRO A 141 0.40 1.02 4.69
N PHE A 142 -0.72 0.94 5.42
CA PHE A 142 -1.11 1.96 6.40
C PHE A 142 -0.71 1.52 7.81
N PHE A 143 0.22 2.26 8.45
CA PHE A 143 0.58 2.08 9.85
C PHE A 143 0.22 3.35 10.62
N LEU A 144 -0.89 3.30 11.35
CA LEU A 144 -1.43 4.48 12.05
C LEU A 144 -1.37 4.27 13.56
N THR A 145 -0.79 5.24 14.28
CA THR A 145 -0.73 5.24 15.75
C THR A 145 -1.95 5.94 16.34
N TRP A 146 -3.14 5.40 16.04
CA TRP A 146 -4.41 5.98 16.50
C TRP A 146 -4.63 5.74 17.99
N ASN A 147 -5.18 6.75 18.67
CA ASN A 147 -5.75 6.54 19.99
C ASN A 147 -7.06 5.74 19.90
N LEU A 148 -7.51 5.18 21.03
CA LEU A 148 -8.66 4.28 21.01
C LEU A 148 -9.96 4.95 20.53
N THR A 149 -10.14 6.25 20.79
CA THR A 149 -11.31 7.00 20.31
C THR A 149 -11.29 7.14 18.78
N GLN A 150 -10.13 7.38 18.18
CA GLN A 150 -9.97 7.40 16.72
C GLN A 150 -10.29 6.04 16.10
N VAL A 151 -9.85 4.95 16.74
CA VAL A 151 -10.19 3.58 16.31
C VAL A 151 -11.70 3.34 16.37
N ILE A 152 -12.37 3.71 17.46
CA ILE A 152 -13.83 3.58 17.59
C ILE A 152 -14.55 4.38 16.50
N ALA A 153 -14.14 5.63 16.27
CA ALA A 153 -14.75 6.48 15.24
C ALA A 153 -14.58 5.88 13.84
N ALA A 154 -13.40 5.34 13.53
CA ALA A 154 -13.13 4.69 12.25
C ALA A 154 -13.97 3.41 12.06
N LEU A 155 -14.05 2.55 13.09
CA LEU A 155 -14.86 1.32 13.04
C LEU A 155 -16.35 1.63 12.83
N LYS A 156 -16.87 2.66 13.50
CA LYS A 156 -18.26 3.11 13.28
C LYS A 156 -18.48 3.67 11.89
N GLY A 157 -17.56 4.50 11.40
CA GLY A 157 -17.62 5.01 10.03
C GLY A 157 -17.63 3.89 9.00
N LEU A 158 -16.79 2.86 9.21
CA LEU A 158 -16.77 1.64 8.39
C LEU A 158 -18.10 0.89 8.46
N GLN A 159 -18.68 0.72 9.65
CA GLN A 159 -20.00 0.11 9.83
C GLN A 159 -21.08 0.85 9.04
N MET A 160 -21.11 2.19 9.10
CA MET A 160 -22.06 2.99 8.34
C MET A 160 -21.84 2.85 6.82
N MET A 161 -20.59 2.82 6.37
CA MET A 161 -20.27 2.61 4.95
C MET A 161 -20.69 1.23 4.43
N MET A 162 -20.88 0.24 5.31
CA MET A 162 -21.42 -1.07 4.92
C MET A 162 -22.88 -1.03 4.44
N GLU A 163 -23.61 0.04 4.74
CA GLU A 163 -24.97 0.26 4.22
C GLU A 163 -24.96 0.60 2.73
N ASN A 164 -23.85 1.12 2.21
CA ASN A 164 -23.68 1.38 0.78
C ASN A 164 -23.24 0.10 0.05
N PRO A 165 -24.07 -0.46 -0.85
CA PRO A 165 -23.74 -1.70 -1.55
C PRO A 165 -22.41 -1.65 -2.33
N LEU A 166 -22.04 -0.47 -2.83
CA LEU A 166 -20.80 -0.25 -3.57
C LEU A 166 -19.54 -0.34 -2.69
N MET A 167 -19.66 0.04 -1.41
CA MET A 167 -18.54 0.11 -0.46
C MET A 167 -18.50 -1.08 0.49
N LYS A 168 -19.60 -1.83 0.62
CA LYS A 168 -19.81 -2.84 1.66
C LYS A 168 -18.65 -3.81 1.84
N ALA A 169 -18.20 -4.47 0.77
CA ALA A 169 -17.14 -5.46 0.86
C ALA A 169 -15.80 -4.84 1.32
N TYR A 170 -15.46 -3.66 0.78
CA TYR A 170 -14.25 -2.93 1.15
C TYR A 170 -14.29 -2.42 2.59
N ALA A 171 -15.43 -1.86 3.02
CA ALA A 171 -15.63 -1.38 4.38
C ALA A 171 -15.59 -2.51 5.40
N GLN A 172 -16.24 -3.64 5.11
CA GLN A 172 -16.23 -4.83 5.96
C GLN A 172 -14.81 -5.33 6.18
N LYS A 173 -14.07 -5.58 5.10
CA LYS A 173 -12.70 -6.09 5.22
C LYS A 173 -11.77 -5.11 5.90
N SER A 174 -11.93 -3.81 5.64
CA SER A 174 -11.14 -2.77 6.30
C SER A 174 -11.41 -2.74 7.82
N ALA A 175 -12.65 -2.98 8.25
CA ALA A 175 -13.00 -3.09 9.66
C ALA A 175 -12.39 -4.33 10.31
N GLU A 176 -12.45 -5.48 9.65
CA GLU A 176 -11.74 -6.71 10.08
C GLU A 176 -10.23 -6.46 10.18
N ASP A 177 -9.67 -5.77 9.19
CA ASP A 177 -8.27 -5.40 9.08
C ASP A 177 -7.79 -4.51 10.23
N LEU A 178 -8.58 -3.49 10.57
CA LEU A 178 -8.34 -2.63 11.72
C LEU A 178 -8.53 -3.40 13.04
N TRP A 179 -9.56 -4.22 13.15
CA TRP A 179 -9.89 -4.93 14.39
C TRP A 179 -8.81 -5.94 14.80
N MET A 180 -8.29 -6.76 13.88
CA MET A 180 -7.29 -7.76 14.29
C MET A 180 -5.95 -7.13 14.70
N GLN A 181 -5.65 -5.90 14.27
CA GLN A 181 -4.44 -5.17 14.70
C GLN A 181 -4.50 -4.73 16.17
N LEU A 182 -5.69 -4.72 16.78
CA LEU A 182 -5.87 -4.32 18.17
C LEU A 182 -5.41 -5.41 19.13
N SER A 183 -4.75 -4.98 20.20
CA SER A 183 -4.47 -5.84 21.35
C SER A 183 -5.76 -6.31 22.02
N SER A 184 -5.69 -7.42 22.77
CA SER A 184 -6.83 -7.90 23.57
C SER A 184 -7.36 -6.82 24.52
N TYR A 185 -6.48 -5.99 25.09
CA TYR A 185 -6.88 -4.84 25.91
C TYR A 185 -7.70 -3.83 25.10
N GLY A 186 -7.24 -3.45 23.90
CA GLY A 186 -7.95 -2.51 23.04
C GLY A 186 -9.33 -3.00 22.65
N LYS A 187 -9.43 -4.26 22.20
CA LYS A 187 -10.72 -4.92 21.86
C LYS A 187 -11.68 -4.92 23.05
N ASN A 188 -11.21 -5.37 24.21
CA ASN A 188 -12.02 -5.41 25.44
C ASN A 188 -12.50 -4.02 25.87
N ARG A 189 -11.63 -3.00 25.76
CA ARG A 189 -12.00 -1.63 26.10
C ARG A 189 -13.04 -1.06 25.15
N ILE A 190 -12.97 -1.34 23.85
CA ILE A 190 -13.98 -0.93 22.87
C ILE A 190 -15.33 -1.59 23.18
N LEU A 191 -15.35 -2.90 23.43
CA LEU A 191 -16.58 -3.63 23.79
C LEU A 191 -17.20 -3.06 25.06
N GLN A 192 -16.38 -2.83 26.10
CA GLN A 192 -16.83 -2.24 27.35
C GLN A 192 -17.42 -0.84 27.14
N VAL A 193 -16.70 0.05 26.44
CA VAL A 193 -17.16 1.42 26.19
C VAL A 193 -18.44 1.43 25.37
N SER A 194 -18.53 0.60 24.34
CA SER A 194 -19.72 0.51 23.47
C SER A 194 -20.94 0.04 24.25
N LYS A 195 -20.77 -0.99 25.10
CA LYS A 195 -21.85 -1.54 25.92
C LYS A 195 -22.26 -0.66 27.09
N GLU A 196 -21.30 -0.14 27.84
CA GLU A 196 -21.54 0.54 29.12
C GLU A 196 -21.76 2.04 28.98
N LEU A 197 -21.05 2.70 28.06
CA LEU A 197 -21.11 4.15 27.90
C LEU A 197 -22.00 4.58 26.74
N PHE A 198 -21.91 3.90 25.60
CA PHE A 198 -22.74 4.21 24.42
C PHE A 198 -24.06 3.43 24.40
N GLN A 199 -24.18 2.35 25.18
CA GLN A 199 -25.36 1.48 25.23
C GLN A 199 -25.73 0.92 23.85
N GLU A 200 -24.73 0.58 23.06
CA GLU A 200 -24.87 0.07 21.70
C GLU A 200 -24.78 -1.46 21.66
N ASP A 201 -25.36 -2.04 20.61
CA ASP A 201 -25.18 -3.45 20.28
C ASP A 201 -23.71 -3.73 19.90
N THR A 202 -23.14 -4.78 20.50
CA THR A 202 -21.75 -5.22 20.25
C THR A 202 -21.64 -6.28 19.15
N ALA A 203 -22.76 -6.74 18.57
CA ALA A 203 -22.77 -7.76 17.53
C ALA A 203 -21.83 -7.47 16.36
N PHE A 204 -21.72 -6.18 15.97
CA PHE A 204 -20.78 -5.76 14.93
C PHE A 204 -19.33 -6.13 15.28
N TYR A 205 -18.85 -5.76 16.47
CA TYR A 205 -17.47 -6.02 16.90
C TYR A 205 -17.21 -7.52 17.12
N GLU A 206 -18.22 -8.26 17.58
CA GLU A 206 -18.16 -9.71 17.76
C GLU A 206 -17.99 -10.42 16.41
N ALA A 207 -18.70 -9.97 15.37
CA ALA A 207 -18.55 -10.48 14.01
C ALA A 207 -17.14 -10.23 13.42
N LEU A 208 -16.47 -9.14 13.81
CA LEU A 208 -15.08 -8.88 13.38
C LEU A 208 -14.07 -9.85 14.03
N ALA A 209 -14.42 -10.48 15.15
CA ALA A 209 -13.52 -11.40 15.84
C ALA A 209 -13.44 -12.79 15.19
N SER A 210 -14.39 -13.15 14.33
CA SER A 210 -14.46 -14.46 13.66
C SER A 210 -13.80 -14.50 12.27
N SER A 211 -13.22 -13.40 11.78
CA SER A 211 -12.58 -13.36 10.46
C SER A 211 -11.19 -14.02 10.47
N GLU A 212 -10.95 -15.03 9.62
CA GLU A 212 -9.70 -15.83 9.59
C GLU A 212 -8.64 -15.37 8.55
N SER A 213 -8.80 -14.22 7.89
CA SER A 213 -7.94 -13.89 6.74
C SER A 213 -6.66 -13.12 7.12
N ASP A 214 -5.54 -13.86 7.18
CA ASP A 214 -4.17 -13.38 7.49
C ASP A 214 -3.40 -12.74 6.31
N VAL A 215 -4.02 -12.57 5.15
CA VAL A 215 -3.31 -12.17 3.91
C VAL A 215 -3.94 -10.91 3.28
N PHE A 216 -3.09 -10.10 2.65
CA PHE A 216 -3.52 -9.03 1.73
C PHE A 216 -4.46 -9.59 0.66
N LEU A 217 -5.63 -8.97 0.49
CA LEU A 217 -6.60 -9.34 -0.53
C LEU A 217 -6.52 -8.35 -1.68
N GLU A 218 -6.37 -8.88 -2.89
CA GLU A 218 -6.49 -8.08 -4.11
C GLU A 218 -7.93 -7.63 -4.34
N GLU A 219 -8.12 -6.58 -5.13
CA GLU A 219 -9.43 -6.06 -5.56
C GLU A 219 -10.32 -7.15 -6.15
N LYS A 220 -9.72 -8.09 -6.88
CA LYS A 220 -10.44 -9.21 -7.47
C LYS A 220 -11.06 -10.18 -6.45
N ARG A 221 -10.62 -10.16 -5.19
CA ARG A 221 -11.18 -11.01 -4.12
C ARG A 221 -12.36 -10.38 -3.39
N PHE A 222 -12.61 -9.08 -3.62
CA PHE A 222 -13.82 -8.39 -3.14
C PHE A 222 -15.03 -8.60 -4.06
N LYS A 223 -14.84 -9.32 -5.16
CA LYS A 223 -15.89 -9.61 -6.13
C LYS A 223 -16.93 -10.54 -5.53
N THR A 224 -18.16 -10.09 -5.55
CA THR A 224 -19.35 -10.96 -5.53
C THR A 224 -20.12 -10.70 -6.81
N THR A 225 -20.61 -11.73 -7.49
CA THR A 225 -21.49 -11.49 -8.64
C THR A 225 -22.77 -10.78 -8.21
N ASP A 226 -23.15 -10.87 -6.93
CA ASP A 226 -24.26 -10.15 -6.32
C ASP A 226 -23.97 -8.65 -6.11
N GLY A 227 -24.96 -7.82 -6.46
CA GLY A 227 -24.93 -6.38 -6.26
C GLY A 227 -23.91 -5.64 -7.14
N PRO A 228 -23.56 -4.39 -6.82
CA PRO A 228 -22.64 -3.55 -7.58
C PRO A 228 -21.16 -3.78 -7.21
N SER A 229 -20.77 -4.98 -6.79
CA SER A 229 -19.47 -5.22 -6.12
C SER A 229 -18.24 -4.81 -6.96
N VAL A 230 -18.30 -4.96 -8.29
CA VAL A 230 -17.17 -4.64 -9.18
C VAL A 230 -17.14 -3.17 -9.58
N LEU A 231 -18.26 -2.43 -9.41
CA LEU A 231 -18.40 -1.07 -9.92
C LEU A 231 -17.40 -0.10 -9.29
N MET A 232 -17.00 -0.29 -8.03
CA MET A 232 -16.02 0.58 -7.38
C MET A 232 -14.63 0.43 -8.02
N ASP A 233 -14.22 -0.80 -8.32
CA ASP A 233 -12.97 -1.06 -9.04
C ASP A 233 -13.06 -0.52 -10.47
N CYS A 234 -14.17 -0.76 -11.17
CA CYS A 234 -14.39 -0.27 -12.53
C CYS A 234 -14.40 1.25 -12.61
N LEU A 235 -14.99 1.95 -11.64
CA LEU A 235 -14.96 3.40 -11.54
C LEU A 235 -13.54 3.92 -11.31
N LYS A 236 -12.78 3.28 -10.41
CA LYS A 236 -11.42 3.70 -10.07
C LYS A 236 -10.42 3.47 -11.23
N ASN A 237 -10.55 2.35 -11.92
CA ASN A 237 -9.57 1.88 -12.92
C ASN A 237 -10.08 1.98 -14.37
N GLU A 238 -11.22 2.63 -14.61
CA GLU A 238 -11.83 2.81 -15.94
C GLU A 238 -12.04 1.48 -16.70
N LYS A 239 -12.45 0.42 -15.97
CA LYS A 239 -12.66 -0.92 -16.55
C LYS A 239 -14.07 -1.08 -17.07
N SER A 240 -14.21 -1.84 -18.16
CA SER A 240 -15.51 -2.30 -18.66
C SER A 240 -16.12 -3.37 -17.76
N PHE A 241 -17.45 -3.42 -17.68
CA PHE A 241 -18.17 -4.42 -16.91
C PHE A 241 -19.53 -4.77 -17.51
N TYR A 242 -20.15 -5.81 -16.97
CA TYR A 242 -21.50 -6.27 -17.30
C TYR A 242 -22.36 -6.19 -16.05
N MET A 243 -23.66 -5.98 -16.23
CA MET A 243 -24.57 -5.78 -15.11
C MET A 243 -25.97 -6.27 -15.40
N GLU A 244 -26.62 -6.88 -14.41
CA GLU A 244 -28.05 -7.07 -14.38
C GLU A 244 -28.68 -6.01 -13.48
N TYR A 245 -29.65 -5.27 -14.03
CA TYR A 245 -30.24 -4.09 -13.42
C TYR A 245 -31.76 -4.20 -13.33
N LEU A 246 -32.32 -3.79 -12.19
CA LEU A 246 -33.76 -3.80 -11.95
C LEU A 246 -34.41 -2.48 -12.38
N GLU A 247 -35.29 -2.53 -13.37
CA GLU A 247 -36.08 -1.41 -13.89
C GLU A 247 -37.23 -1.00 -12.97
N GLU A 248 -37.83 0.17 -13.22
CA GLU A 248 -38.83 0.75 -12.30
C GLU A 248 -40.15 -0.03 -12.35
N ASP A 249 -40.39 -0.68 -13.48
CA ASP A 249 -41.50 -1.61 -13.68
C ASP A 249 -41.25 -3.00 -13.06
N GLY A 250 -40.09 -3.19 -12.42
CA GLY A 250 -39.68 -4.45 -11.79
C GLY A 250 -39.10 -5.48 -12.76
N SER A 251 -38.92 -5.14 -14.04
CA SER A 251 -38.23 -6.01 -14.99
C SER A 251 -36.72 -5.97 -14.80
N ALA A 252 -36.04 -7.08 -15.07
CA ALA A 252 -34.58 -7.14 -15.06
C ALA A 252 -34.05 -6.95 -16.49
N VAL A 253 -33.08 -6.06 -16.65
CA VAL A 253 -32.38 -5.82 -17.91
C VAL A 253 -30.91 -6.14 -17.78
N PHE A 254 -30.33 -6.64 -18.88
CA PHE A 254 -28.90 -6.94 -18.95
C PHE A 254 -28.18 -5.82 -19.71
N LEU A 255 -27.23 -5.17 -19.05
CA LEU A 255 -26.43 -4.10 -19.63
C LEU A 255 -25.02 -4.63 -19.94
N GLU A 256 -24.62 -4.48 -21.19
CA GLU A 256 -23.37 -5.02 -21.73
C GLU A 256 -22.35 -3.92 -22.00
N ASP A 257 -21.07 -4.27 -21.80
CA ASP A 257 -19.92 -3.41 -22.13
C ASP A 257 -20.05 -2.01 -21.49
N CYS A 258 -20.45 -1.98 -20.22
CA CYS A 258 -20.69 -0.77 -19.46
C CYS A 258 -19.36 -0.10 -19.05
N LEU A 259 -19.33 1.24 -19.09
CA LEU A 259 -18.24 2.06 -18.58
C LEU A 259 -18.79 3.13 -17.63
N CYS A 260 -18.16 3.32 -16.47
CA CYS A 260 -18.51 4.38 -15.54
C CYS A 260 -18.11 5.75 -16.11
N ILE A 261 -19.00 6.74 -16.05
CA ILE A 261 -18.69 8.11 -16.47
C ILE A 261 -18.03 8.87 -15.29
N PRO A 262 -16.78 9.35 -15.44
CA PRO A 262 -16.07 10.05 -14.37
C PRO A 262 -16.82 11.28 -13.86
N GLY A 263 -16.73 11.55 -12.55
CA GLY A 263 -17.34 12.73 -11.91
C GLY A 263 -18.86 12.67 -11.73
N THR A 264 -19.50 11.53 -11.99
CA THR A 264 -20.97 11.38 -11.87
C THR A 264 -21.41 10.58 -10.64
N TYR A 265 -20.47 10.15 -9.80
CA TYR A 265 -20.75 9.44 -8.55
C TYR A 265 -21.35 10.39 -7.51
N GLU A 266 -22.54 10.04 -7.01
CA GLU A 266 -23.27 10.83 -6.00
C GLU A 266 -23.68 9.96 -4.80
N GLY A 267 -22.77 9.12 -4.31
CA GLY A 267 -23.01 8.30 -3.12
C GLY A 267 -23.83 7.03 -3.39
N SER A 268 -25.04 7.17 -3.93
CA SER A 268 -26.00 6.07 -4.19
C SER A 268 -26.23 5.77 -5.68
N LEU A 269 -25.68 6.59 -6.56
CA LEU A 269 -25.82 6.46 -8.01
C LEU A 269 -24.54 6.84 -8.75
N LEU A 270 -24.46 6.40 -10.00
CA LEU A 270 -23.50 6.88 -10.99
C LEU A 270 -24.11 6.84 -12.40
N LYS A 271 -23.53 7.57 -13.35
CA LYS A 271 -23.88 7.43 -14.76
C LYS A 271 -22.93 6.45 -15.44
N ILE A 272 -23.48 5.61 -16.30
CA ILE A 272 -22.74 4.69 -17.17
C ILE A 272 -22.99 5.03 -18.64
N GLU A 273 -22.00 4.73 -19.47
CA GLU A 273 -22.16 4.53 -20.90
C GLU A 273 -22.26 3.02 -21.18
N TYR A 274 -23.18 2.62 -22.05
CA TYR A 274 -23.38 1.24 -22.50
C TYR A 274 -23.85 1.25 -23.97
N LYS A 275 -24.02 0.07 -24.58
CA LYS A 275 -24.32 -0.07 -26.03
C LYS A 275 -25.44 0.83 -26.56
N GLU A 276 -26.47 1.11 -25.77
CA GLU A 276 -27.65 1.88 -26.22
C GLU A 276 -27.62 3.35 -25.76
N GLY A 277 -26.55 3.79 -25.10
CA GLY A 277 -26.34 5.20 -24.73
C GLY A 277 -25.90 5.39 -23.28
N VAL A 278 -26.34 6.51 -22.69
CA VAL A 278 -25.98 6.89 -21.31
C VAL A 278 -27.16 6.65 -20.38
N ARG A 279 -26.90 6.10 -19.20
CA ARG A 279 -27.92 5.80 -18.20
C ARG A 279 -27.44 6.13 -16.79
N THR A 280 -28.37 6.61 -15.95
CA THR A 280 -28.15 6.71 -14.51
C THR A 280 -28.52 5.40 -13.83
N VAL A 281 -27.62 4.88 -13.01
CA VAL A 281 -27.77 3.59 -12.31
C VAL A 281 -27.74 3.85 -10.82
N PHE A 282 -28.75 3.33 -10.11
CA PHE A 282 -28.80 3.35 -8.64
C PHE A 282 -28.28 2.02 -8.09
N PHE A 283 -27.40 2.08 -7.08
CA PHE A 283 -26.66 0.90 -6.59
C PHE A 283 -27.54 -0.15 -5.92
N ASP A 284 -28.66 0.25 -5.33
CA ASP A 284 -29.66 -0.62 -4.71
C ASP A 284 -30.47 -1.42 -5.74
N ARG A 285 -30.45 -1.00 -7.02
CA ARG A 285 -31.14 -1.64 -8.13
C ARG A 285 -30.22 -2.49 -9.00
N VAL A 286 -28.93 -2.53 -8.68
CA VAL A 286 -27.99 -3.45 -9.30
C VAL A 286 -28.18 -4.82 -8.67
N LEU A 287 -28.70 -5.78 -9.44
CA LEU A 287 -28.89 -7.15 -8.98
C LEU A 287 -27.57 -7.90 -8.98
N ARG A 288 -26.82 -7.80 -10.09
CA ARG A 288 -25.55 -8.47 -10.28
C ARG A 288 -24.58 -7.64 -11.11
N SER A 289 -23.28 -7.76 -10.87
CA SER A 289 -22.25 -7.11 -11.68
C SER A 289 -20.97 -7.95 -11.77
N ALA A 290 -20.31 -7.92 -12.93
CA ALA A 290 -19.09 -8.69 -13.18
C ALA A 290 -18.22 -8.08 -14.29
N TYR A 291 -16.99 -8.55 -14.46
CA TYR A 291 -16.08 -8.03 -15.50
C TYR A 291 -16.32 -8.69 -16.84
N THR A 292 -16.80 -9.94 -16.82
CA THR A 292 -17.13 -10.68 -18.04
C THR A 292 -18.58 -11.12 -18.03
N LYS A 293 -19.11 -11.39 -19.22
CA LYS A 293 -20.48 -11.85 -19.40
C LYS A 293 -20.68 -13.26 -18.83
N GLU A 294 -19.65 -14.10 -18.90
CA GLU A 294 -19.67 -15.47 -18.38
C GLU A 294 -19.76 -15.51 -16.85
N GLU A 295 -19.20 -14.52 -16.15
CA GLU A 295 -19.31 -14.40 -14.70
C GLU A 295 -20.74 -14.11 -14.23
N LEU A 296 -21.66 -13.70 -15.12
CA LEU A 296 -23.07 -13.42 -14.82
C LEU A 296 -24.04 -14.56 -15.18
N TYR A 297 -23.59 -15.62 -15.85
CA TYR A 297 -24.42 -16.79 -16.19
C TYR A 297 -24.12 -17.98 -15.28
#